data_AF-A0A3B0US82-F1
#
_entry.id   AF-A0A3B0US82-F1
#
_cell.length_a   1.000
_cell.length_b   1.000
_cell.length_c   1.000
_cell.angle_alpha   90.00
_cell.angle_beta   90.00
_cell.angle_gamma   90.00
#
_symmetry.space_group_name_H-M   'P 1'
#
loop_
_entity.id
_entity.type
_entity.pdbx_description
1 polymer ?
#
loop_
_entity_poly.entity_id
_entity_poly.type
_entity_poly.pdbx_seq_one_letter_code
_entity_poly.pdbx_strand_id
1 'polypeptide(L)'
;MTSQKSKQTTELEADGALCRLVQTWLPGYLHSELTAVQQRQLQAHLAQCNSCAQRVQEARLLDADLQAEANRYQPRLSQNMSLHIQKRVYRRMQRSLMWQRTTRFVQISTAVAALVVLLAGSFLFSRFWLSFLANPPTETPVAGEELNLPAVPQPVATVEVQLPNADLEIENGRLDLRDTQTSLTPGQTPEQLAATLVTTALAKDARSLNGLFVRTGMAQESSVRIWLLFSKRCQWSLDSATDLQFTRRQSQLSNLATILIWYDGKRVGEIKMRRFSDNWFITFTQPPAINQCLLDQYKNRS
;
A
#
# COMPACT_ATOMS: atom_id res chain seq x y z
N MET A 1 40.08 -31.71 17.33
CA MET A 1 39.83 -30.87 16.14
C MET A 1 38.34 -30.88 15.77
N THR A 2 37.46 -30.33 16.61
CA THR A 2 35.99 -30.40 16.42
C THR A 2 35.26 -29.08 16.68
N SER A 3 35.98 -27.96 16.85
CA SER A 3 35.38 -26.68 17.30
C SER A 3 35.01 -25.69 16.18
N GLN A 4 35.25 -26.00 14.89
CA GLN A 4 34.94 -25.07 13.79
C GLN A 4 33.53 -25.22 13.17
N LYS A 5 32.84 -26.34 13.38
CA LYS A 5 31.55 -26.61 12.69
C LYS A 5 30.35 -25.84 13.27
N SER A 6 30.46 -25.30 14.49
CA SER A 6 29.36 -24.60 15.15
C SER A 6 29.22 -23.12 14.75
N LYS A 7 30.24 -22.52 14.13
CA LYS A 7 30.24 -21.06 13.85
C LYS A 7 29.65 -20.69 12.49
N GLN A 8 29.61 -21.62 11.53
CA GLN A 8 29.07 -21.38 10.19
C GLN A 8 27.53 -21.40 10.13
N THR A 9 26.86 -22.08 11.06
CA THR A 9 25.40 -22.23 11.01
C THR A 9 24.68 -20.94 11.43
N THR A 10 25.26 -20.15 12.34
CA THR A 10 24.67 -18.90 12.82
C THR A 10 24.83 -17.73 11.82
N GLU A 11 25.84 -17.76 10.95
CA GLU A 11 26.01 -16.71 9.92
C GLU A 11 24.98 -16.86 8.78
N LEU A 12 24.63 -18.09 8.41
CA LEU A 12 23.65 -18.37 7.35
C LEU A 12 22.20 -17.98 7.72
N GLU A 13 21.80 -18.09 8.99
CA GLU A 13 20.46 -17.66 9.43
C GLU A 13 20.35 -16.12 9.52
N ALA A 14 21.42 -15.45 9.93
CA ALA A 14 21.46 -13.98 10.01
C ALA A 14 21.30 -13.33 8.62
N ASP A 15 21.92 -13.92 7.60
CA ASP A 15 21.80 -13.46 6.21
C ASP A 15 20.35 -13.54 5.68
N GLY A 16 19.61 -14.58 6.08
CA GLY A 16 18.21 -14.77 5.70
C GLY A 16 17.28 -13.69 6.29
N ALA A 17 17.51 -13.30 7.54
CA ALA A 17 16.71 -12.26 8.20
C ALA A 17 16.93 -10.87 7.56
N LEU A 18 18.18 -10.54 7.22
CA LEU A 18 18.52 -9.29 6.54
C LEU A 18 17.95 -9.24 5.11
N CYS A 19 17.94 -10.36 4.39
CA CYS A 19 17.31 -10.44 3.07
C CYS A 19 15.80 -10.12 3.12
N ARG A 20 15.09 -10.56 4.16
CA ARG A 20 13.66 -10.20 4.36
C ARG A 20 13.49 -8.71 4.67
N LEU A 21 14.39 -8.12 5.44
CA LEU A 21 14.39 -6.67 5.70
C LEU A 21 14.61 -5.84 4.43
N VAL A 22 15.44 -6.30 3.49
CA VAL A 22 15.57 -5.64 2.18
C VAL A 22 14.23 -5.59 1.45
N GLN A 23 13.45 -6.67 1.49
CA GLN A 23 12.14 -6.71 0.82
C GLN A 23 11.14 -5.73 1.45
N THR A 24 11.14 -5.58 2.78
CA THR A 24 10.25 -4.62 3.46
C THR A 24 10.69 -3.17 3.24
N TRP A 25 11.99 -2.90 3.09
CA TRP A 25 12.53 -1.56 2.87
C TRP A 25 12.58 -1.15 1.39
N LEU A 26 12.44 -2.09 0.46
CA LEU A 26 12.55 -1.83 -0.97
C LEU A 26 11.61 -0.71 -1.48
N PRO A 27 10.31 -0.66 -1.11
CA PRO A 27 9.44 0.43 -1.54
C PRO A 27 9.93 1.80 -1.03
N GLY A 28 10.29 1.88 0.26
CA GLY A 28 10.82 3.12 0.83
C GLY A 28 12.16 3.53 0.22
N TYR A 29 12.99 2.58 -0.20
CA TYR A 29 14.25 2.85 -0.88
C TYR A 29 14.03 3.47 -2.27
N LEU A 30 13.09 2.92 -3.04
CA LEU A 30 12.76 3.42 -4.39
C LEU A 30 12.19 4.85 -4.32
N HIS A 31 11.38 5.16 -3.30
CA HIS A 31 10.74 6.46 -3.12
C HIS A 31 11.53 7.44 -2.24
N SER A 32 12.77 7.10 -1.85
CA SER A 32 13.61 7.93 -0.96
C SER A 32 12.99 8.24 0.41
N GLU A 33 12.18 7.33 0.94
CA GLU A 33 11.49 7.45 2.24
C GLU A 33 12.27 6.81 3.39
N LEU A 34 13.40 6.14 3.11
CA LEU A 34 14.24 5.55 4.15
C LEU A 34 15.00 6.62 4.92
N THR A 35 15.12 6.41 6.24
CA THR A 35 16.02 7.21 7.08
C THR A 35 17.48 7.00 6.66
N ALA A 36 18.35 7.97 6.95
CA ALA A 36 19.77 7.87 6.64
C ALA A 36 20.45 6.63 7.27
N VAL A 37 19.97 6.17 8.44
CA VAL A 37 20.48 4.96 9.10
C VAL A 37 20.09 3.70 8.32
N GLN A 38 18.81 3.58 7.95
CA GLN A 38 18.31 2.45 7.15
C GLN A 38 18.98 2.40 5.78
N GLN A 39 19.20 3.55 5.14
CA GLN A 39 19.86 3.62 3.84
C GLN A 39 21.31 3.11 3.91
N ARG A 40 22.07 3.46 4.96
CA ARG A 40 23.42 2.92 5.18
C ARG A 40 23.42 1.42 5.43
N GLN A 41 22.50 0.92 6.26
CA GLN A 41 22.38 -0.51 6.56
C GLN A 41 22.03 -1.32 5.30
N LEU A 42 21.08 -0.82 4.50
CA LEU A 42 20.72 -1.43 3.23
C LEU A 42 21.92 -1.44 2.26
N GLN A 43 22.62 -0.31 2.09
CA GLN A 43 23.80 -0.24 1.23
C GLN A 43 24.91 -1.21 1.66
N ALA A 44 25.16 -1.33 2.96
CA ALA A 44 26.14 -2.28 3.49
C ALA A 44 25.77 -3.73 3.14
N HIS A 45 24.48 -4.10 3.26
CA HIS A 45 24.02 -5.44 2.90
C HIS A 45 24.06 -5.67 1.37
N LEU A 46 23.68 -4.70 0.55
CA LEU A 46 23.74 -4.83 -0.92
C LEU A 46 25.17 -4.99 -1.43
N ALA A 47 26.18 -4.47 -0.71
CA ALA A 47 27.58 -4.71 -1.03
C ALA A 47 28.05 -6.14 -0.74
N GLN A 48 27.34 -6.87 0.14
CA GLN A 48 27.68 -8.23 0.57
C GLN A 48 26.83 -9.31 -0.11
N CYS A 49 25.59 -8.99 -0.47
CA CYS A 49 24.62 -9.95 -0.99
C CYS A 49 24.24 -9.65 -2.45
N ASN A 50 24.89 -10.35 -3.39
CA ASN A 50 24.65 -10.19 -4.84
C ASN A 50 23.20 -10.43 -5.26
N SER A 51 22.50 -11.39 -4.63
CA SER A 51 21.10 -11.68 -4.94
C SER A 51 20.17 -10.53 -4.56
N CYS A 52 20.39 -9.88 -3.41
CA CYS A 52 19.63 -8.69 -3.03
C CYS A 52 19.98 -7.49 -3.92
N ALA A 53 21.26 -7.31 -4.27
CA ALA A 53 21.70 -6.27 -5.20
C ALA A 53 21.01 -6.38 -6.56
N GLN A 54 20.95 -7.60 -7.12
CA GLN A 54 20.27 -7.86 -8.38
C GLN A 54 18.77 -7.56 -8.30
N ARG A 55 18.07 -8.02 -7.24
CA ARG A 55 16.63 -7.74 -7.05
C ARG A 55 16.34 -6.25 -6.92
N VAL A 56 17.18 -5.50 -6.21
CA VAL A 56 17.04 -4.02 -6.11
C VAL A 56 17.22 -3.38 -7.47
N GLN A 57 18.18 -3.86 -8.28
CA GLN A 57 18.42 -3.33 -9.61
C GLN A 57 17.24 -3.63 -10.57
N GLU A 58 16.70 -4.85 -10.53
CA GLU A 58 15.50 -5.22 -11.30
C GLU A 58 14.28 -4.36 -10.91
N ALA A 59 14.08 -4.15 -9.60
CA ALA A 59 13.01 -3.30 -9.10
C ALA A 59 13.15 -1.83 -9.56
N ARG A 60 14.38 -1.30 -9.61
CA ARG A 60 14.65 0.04 -10.15
C ARG A 60 14.37 0.17 -11.64
N LEU A 61 14.72 -0.83 -12.43
CA LEU A 61 14.43 -0.84 -13.86
C LEU A 61 12.92 -0.87 -14.09
N LEU A 62 12.20 -1.73 -13.34
CA LEU A 62 10.75 -1.80 -13.41
C LEU A 62 10.08 -0.48 -13.00
N ASP A 63 10.54 0.15 -11.91
CA ASP A 63 10.03 1.45 -11.45
C ASP A 63 10.27 2.55 -12.49
N ALA A 64 11.46 2.59 -13.11
CA ALA A 64 11.76 3.52 -14.19
C ALA A 64 10.86 3.32 -15.42
N ASP A 65 10.59 2.07 -15.81
CA ASP A 65 9.69 1.74 -16.92
C ASP A 65 8.24 2.15 -16.59
N LEU A 66 7.78 1.85 -15.38
CA LEU A 66 6.45 2.26 -14.90
C LEU A 66 6.32 3.78 -14.87
N GLN A 67 7.35 4.49 -14.42
CA GLN A 67 7.36 5.95 -14.40
C GLN A 67 7.38 6.53 -15.82
N ALA A 68 8.13 5.94 -16.74
CA ALA A 68 8.14 6.34 -18.16
C ALA A 68 6.77 6.16 -18.81
N GLU A 69 6.10 5.03 -18.53
CA GLU A 69 4.76 4.75 -19.04
C GLU A 69 3.71 5.65 -18.40
N ALA A 70 3.79 5.88 -17.08
CA ALA A 70 2.95 6.83 -16.37
C ALA A 70 3.10 8.24 -16.96
N ASN A 71 4.32 8.67 -17.32
CA ASN A 71 4.56 9.96 -17.96
C ASN A 71 3.94 10.05 -19.37
N ARG A 72 3.86 8.93 -20.12
CA ARG A 72 3.14 8.90 -21.41
C ARG A 72 1.64 9.05 -21.22
N TYR A 73 1.11 8.45 -20.16
CA TYR A 73 -0.33 8.46 -19.87
C TYR A 73 -0.77 9.58 -18.95
N GLN A 74 0.13 10.42 -18.43
CA GLN A 74 -0.24 11.57 -17.63
C GLN A 74 -1.20 12.41 -18.48
N PRO A 75 -2.52 12.41 -18.16
CA PRO A 75 -3.41 13.29 -18.86
C PRO A 75 -2.88 14.68 -18.53
N ARG A 76 -2.50 15.45 -19.55
CA ARG A 76 -2.19 16.86 -19.34
C ARG A 76 -3.38 17.43 -18.61
N LEU A 77 -3.21 17.67 -17.31
CA LEU A 77 -4.22 18.30 -16.49
C LEU A 77 -4.62 19.55 -17.26
N SER A 78 -5.90 19.67 -17.59
CA SER A 78 -6.36 20.83 -18.36
C SER A 78 -5.84 22.09 -17.67
N GLN A 79 -5.44 23.08 -18.45
CA GLN A 79 -4.79 24.27 -17.91
C GLN A 79 -5.60 24.89 -16.76
N ASN A 80 -6.93 24.85 -16.86
CA ASN A 80 -7.87 25.27 -15.81
C ASN A 80 -7.79 24.43 -14.53
N MET A 81 -7.66 23.10 -14.64
CA MET A 81 -7.51 22.21 -13.48
C MET A 81 -6.16 22.44 -12.78
N SER A 82 -5.09 22.65 -13.55
CA SER A 82 -3.76 22.96 -13.01
C SER A 82 -3.75 24.29 -12.25
N LEU A 83 -4.38 25.33 -12.80
CA LEU A 83 -4.54 26.63 -12.14
C LEU A 83 -5.40 26.52 -10.87
N HIS A 84 -6.44 25.69 -10.89
CA HIS A 84 -7.28 25.48 -9.71
C HIS A 84 -6.51 24.79 -8.57
N ILE A 85 -5.72 23.76 -8.90
CA ILE A 85 -4.85 23.08 -7.93
C ILE A 85 -3.80 24.04 -7.40
N GLN A 86 -3.09 24.77 -8.28
CA GLN A 86 -2.10 25.77 -7.88
C GLN A 86 -2.72 26.82 -6.94
N LYS A 87 -3.89 27.38 -7.29
CA LYS A 87 -4.58 28.37 -6.45
C LYS A 87 -4.99 27.81 -5.08
N ARG A 88 -5.29 26.51 -4.98
CA ARG A 88 -5.63 25.84 -3.72
C ARG A 88 -4.40 25.59 -2.87
N VAL A 89 -3.29 25.15 -3.47
CA VAL A 89 -1.99 24.96 -2.82
C VAL A 89 -1.45 26.31 -2.33
N TYR A 90 -1.46 27.33 -3.18
CA TYR A 90 -1.01 28.68 -2.84
C TYR A 90 -1.81 29.27 -1.69
N ARG A 91 -3.15 29.10 -1.68
CA ARG A 91 -3.98 29.53 -0.54
C ARG A 91 -3.65 28.79 0.76
N ARG A 92 -3.34 27.50 0.72
CA ARG A 92 -2.91 26.75 1.92
C ARG A 92 -1.53 27.21 2.40
N MET A 93 -0.58 27.39 1.49
CA MET A 93 0.77 27.86 1.82
C MET A 93 0.77 29.29 2.36
N GLN A 94 -0.06 30.17 1.80
CA GLN A 94 -0.21 31.54 2.30
C GLN A 94 -0.82 31.55 3.70
N ARG A 95 -1.77 30.66 4.00
CA ARG A 95 -2.30 30.48 5.36
C ARG A 95 -1.24 29.96 6.33
N SER A 96 -0.42 28.98 5.95
CA SER A 96 0.63 28.46 6.84
C SER A 96 1.70 29.51 7.13
N LEU A 97 2.10 30.30 6.13
CA LEU A 97 3.04 31.41 6.32
C LEU A 97 2.47 32.53 7.21
N MET A 98 1.19 32.87 7.04
CA MET A 98 0.49 33.81 7.94
C MET A 98 0.45 33.27 9.37
N TRP A 99 0.11 31.98 9.54
CA TRP A 99 0.03 31.35 10.87
C TRP A 99 1.39 31.24 11.57
N GLN A 100 2.46 31.03 10.81
CA GLN A 100 3.83 31.03 11.32
C GLN A 100 4.30 32.42 11.75
N ARG A 101 3.83 33.49 11.09
CA ARG A 101 4.07 34.86 11.54
C ARG A 101 3.27 35.20 12.79
N THR A 102 1.98 34.85 12.85
CA THR A 102 1.14 35.16 14.03
C THR A 102 1.60 34.40 15.27
N THR A 103 2.01 33.14 15.14
CA THR A 103 2.53 32.35 16.28
C THR A 103 3.82 32.96 16.85
N ARG A 104 4.73 33.47 16.02
CA ARG A 104 5.92 34.21 16.52
C ARG A 104 5.55 35.50 17.25
N PHE A 105 4.58 36.27 16.77
CA PHE A 105 4.11 37.47 17.48
C PHE A 105 3.46 37.14 18.82
N VAL A 106 2.67 36.06 18.89
CA VAL A 106 2.07 35.60 20.15
C VAL A 106 3.16 35.21 21.15
N GLN A 107 4.17 34.44 20.73
CA GLN A 107 5.29 34.05 21.59
C GLN A 107 6.10 35.24 22.14
N ILE A 108 6.33 36.27 21.32
CA ILE A 108 7.01 37.49 21.77
C ILE A 108 6.11 38.25 22.76
N SER A 109 4.81 38.35 22.48
CA SER A 109 3.86 39.04 23.38
C SER A 109 3.75 38.36 24.75
N THR A 110 3.75 37.02 24.80
CA THR A 110 3.68 36.27 26.06
C THR A 110 4.95 36.43 26.89
N ALA A 111 6.13 36.46 26.25
CA ALA A 111 7.38 36.71 26.95
C ALA A 111 7.42 38.12 27.59
N VAL A 112 6.97 39.14 26.86
CA VAL A 112 6.89 40.52 27.37
C VAL A 112 5.87 40.62 28.52
N ALA A 113 4.68 40.03 28.37
CA ALA A 113 3.67 40.03 29.41
C ALA A 113 4.14 39.31 30.69
N ALA A 114 4.80 38.15 30.56
CA ALA A 114 5.39 37.43 31.69
C ALA A 114 6.45 38.27 32.41
N LEU A 115 7.30 38.99 31.66
CA LEU A 115 8.31 39.88 32.23
C LEU A 115 7.66 41.05 32.98
N VAL A 116 6.61 41.65 32.44
CA VAL A 116 5.83 42.70 33.13
C VAL A 116 5.20 42.17 34.41
N VAL A 117 4.61 40.97 34.40
CA VAL A 117 4.02 40.34 35.59
C VAL A 117 5.09 40.04 36.63
N LEU A 118 6.28 39.56 36.24
CA LEU A 118 7.40 39.32 37.16
C LEU A 118 7.92 40.62 37.78
N LEU A 119 8.06 41.70 37.00
CA LEU A 119 8.49 43.00 37.51
C LEU A 119 7.44 43.61 38.46
N ALA A 120 6.16 43.58 38.08
CA ALA A 120 5.07 44.06 38.93
C ALA A 120 4.93 43.22 40.21
N GLY A 121 5.02 41.89 40.08
CA GLY A 121 5.00 40.96 41.20
C GLY A 121 6.18 41.19 42.15
N SER A 122 7.40 41.36 41.64
CA SER A 122 8.58 41.69 42.44
C SER A 122 8.44 43.01 43.17
N PHE A 123 7.80 44.01 42.57
CA PHE A 123 7.57 45.32 43.18
C PHE A 123 6.52 45.27 44.30
N LEU A 124 5.44 44.52 44.10
CA LEU A 124 4.42 44.32 45.14
C LEU A 124 4.94 43.44 46.29
N PHE A 125 5.70 42.39 45.96
CA PHE A 125 6.29 41.48 46.94
C PHE A 125 7.32 42.19 47.82
N SER A 126 8.18 43.05 47.25
CA SER A 126 9.16 43.80 48.05
C SER A 126 8.49 44.74 49.05
N ARG A 127 7.39 45.41 48.69
CA ARG A 127 6.63 46.25 49.63
C ARG A 127 5.97 45.46 50.75
N PHE A 128 5.42 44.29 50.43
CA PHE A 128 4.72 43.48 51.41
C PHE A 128 5.69 42.77 52.38
N TRP A 129 6.74 42.13 51.86
CA TRP A 129 7.70 41.39 52.68
C TRP A 129 8.62 42.27 53.54
N LEU A 130 9.05 43.44 53.05
CA LEU A 130 9.85 44.36 53.87
C LEU A 130 9.07 44.88 55.09
N SER A 131 7.73 44.96 55.00
CA SER A 131 6.88 45.34 56.14
C SER A 131 6.79 44.23 57.19
N PHE A 132 6.89 42.97 56.78
CA PHE A 132 6.82 41.81 57.68
C PHE A 132 8.12 41.64 58.49
N LEU A 133 9.28 41.94 57.91
CA LEU A 133 10.58 41.87 58.60
C LEU A 133 10.79 42.99 59.65
N ALA A 134 9.94 44.01 59.68
CA ALA A 134 10.02 45.09 60.67
C ALA A 134 9.53 44.69 62.07
N ASN A 135 8.87 43.54 62.21
CA ASN A 135 8.46 42.99 63.51
C ASN A 135 8.94 41.54 63.62
N PRO A 136 10.13 41.29 64.18
CA PRO A 136 10.56 39.91 64.43
C PRO A 136 9.58 39.25 65.42
N PRO A 137 8.95 38.12 65.07
CA PRO A 137 8.18 37.36 66.03
C PRO A 137 9.12 36.74 67.06
N THR A 138 8.84 37.02 68.32
CA THR A 138 9.52 36.45 69.48
C THR A 138 9.42 34.93 69.43
N GLU A 139 10.56 34.25 69.29
CA GLU A 139 10.66 32.80 69.20
C GLU A 139 10.20 32.14 70.52
N THR A 140 9.24 31.23 70.43
CA THR A 140 9.03 30.17 71.43
C THR A 140 9.47 28.83 70.83
N PRO A 141 10.34 28.07 71.53
CA PRO A 141 10.79 26.78 71.05
C PRO A 141 9.73 25.73 71.38
N VAL A 142 9.17 25.07 70.36
CA VAL A 142 8.41 23.83 70.57
C VAL A 142 9.00 22.73 69.71
N ALA A 143 9.28 21.65 70.41
CA ALA A 143 9.99 20.47 69.99
C ALA A 143 9.18 19.59 69.03
N GLY A 144 9.92 18.96 68.13
CA GLY A 144 9.77 17.55 67.75
C GLY A 144 8.47 17.15 67.09
N GLU A 145 8.50 17.02 65.75
CA GLU A 145 7.62 16.07 65.10
C GLU A 145 8.35 15.30 63.99
N GLU A 146 8.04 14.01 63.97
CA GLU A 146 8.82 12.87 63.53
C GLU A 146 8.68 12.66 62.01
N LEU A 147 9.80 12.43 61.34
CA LEU A 147 9.88 12.12 59.92
C LEU A 147 9.26 10.75 59.62
N ASN A 148 8.05 10.73 59.06
CA ASN A 148 7.47 9.54 58.42
C ASN A 148 7.82 9.52 56.93
N LEU A 149 8.70 8.60 56.52
CA LEU A 149 9.00 8.29 55.13
C LEU A 149 7.90 7.40 54.53
N PRO A 150 7.34 7.72 53.35
CA PRO A 150 6.47 6.80 52.63
C PRO A 150 7.28 5.70 51.92
N ALA A 151 6.82 4.47 52.08
CA ALA A 151 7.36 3.25 51.51
C ALA A 151 7.32 3.24 49.97
N VAL A 152 8.41 2.74 49.37
CA VAL A 152 8.59 2.54 47.93
C VAL A 152 7.93 1.21 47.51
N PRO A 153 7.03 1.18 46.51
CA PRO A 153 6.52 -0.07 45.96
C PRO A 153 7.50 -0.68 44.95
N GLN A 154 7.80 -1.97 45.12
CA GLN A 154 8.53 -2.79 44.16
C GLN A 154 7.62 -3.21 42.99
N PRO A 155 8.09 -3.22 41.73
CA PRO A 155 7.41 -3.90 40.64
C PRO A 155 8.03 -5.28 40.39
N VAL A 156 7.28 -6.35 40.66
CA VAL A 156 7.58 -7.70 40.16
C VAL A 156 6.29 -8.26 39.55
N ALA A 157 6.25 -8.29 38.22
CA ALA A 157 5.43 -9.24 37.47
C ALA A 157 6.16 -9.57 36.17
N THR A 158 6.78 -10.74 36.20
CA THR A 158 7.38 -11.47 35.09
C THR A 158 6.31 -11.71 34.03
N VAL A 159 6.54 -11.23 32.81
CA VAL A 159 5.73 -11.58 31.64
C VAL A 159 6.24 -12.92 31.12
N GLU A 160 5.51 -13.98 31.43
CA GLU A 160 5.69 -15.30 30.83
C GLU A 160 4.94 -15.30 29.48
N VAL A 161 5.69 -15.20 28.39
CA VAL A 161 5.14 -15.28 27.03
C VAL A 161 4.87 -16.75 26.73
N GLN A 162 3.62 -17.18 26.93
CA GLN A 162 3.12 -18.42 26.37
C GLN A 162 2.84 -18.24 24.88
N LEU A 163 3.47 -19.11 24.09
CA LEU A 163 3.25 -19.29 22.66
C LEU A 163 1.84 -19.90 22.46
N PRO A 164 0.91 -19.25 21.74
CA PRO A 164 -0.35 -19.90 21.40
C PRO A 164 -0.11 -20.94 20.31
N ASN A 165 -0.57 -22.16 20.56
CA ASN A 165 -0.81 -23.15 19.53
C ASN A 165 -1.71 -22.53 18.45
N ALA A 166 -1.28 -22.65 17.20
CA ALA A 166 -2.00 -22.15 16.04
C ALA A 166 -3.20 -23.06 15.73
N ASP A 167 -4.30 -22.86 16.46
CA ASP A 167 -5.62 -23.16 15.95
C ASP A 167 -6.08 -21.97 15.09
N LEU A 168 -6.33 -22.23 13.81
CA LEU A 168 -6.79 -21.26 12.81
C LEU A 168 -8.22 -20.84 13.12
N GLU A 169 -8.37 -19.86 14.01
CA GLU A 169 -9.64 -19.16 14.21
C GLU A 169 -9.82 -18.11 13.10
N ILE A 170 -10.87 -18.30 12.30
CA ILE A 170 -11.27 -17.42 11.21
C ILE A 170 -11.91 -16.18 11.82
N GLU A 171 -11.09 -15.20 12.20
CA GLU A 171 -11.57 -13.88 12.61
C GLU A 171 -11.32 -12.88 11.46
N ASN A 172 -12.41 -12.29 10.95
CA ASN A 172 -12.46 -11.25 9.90
C ASN A 172 -12.37 -11.66 8.42
N GLY A 173 -12.55 -12.95 8.07
CA GLY A 173 -12.84 -13.35 6.68
C GLY A 173 -11.79 -12.95 5.63
N ARG A 174 -10.53 -12.71 6.03
CA ARG A 174 -9.40 -12.47 5.14
C ARG A 174 -8.45 -13.65 5.20
N LEU A 175 -8.41 -14.42 4.11
CA LEU A 175 -7.41 -15.46 3.86
C LEU A 175 -6.28 -14.83 3.04
N ASP A 176 -5.07 -14.74 3.58
CA ASP A 176 -3.89 -14.25 2.84
C ASP A 176 -3.37 -15.38 1.93
N LEU A 177 -3.88 -15.42 0.69
CA LEU A 177 -3.59 -16.43 -0.34
C LEU A 177 -2.48 -15.98 -1.29
N ARG A 178 -1.33 -15.50 -0.76
CA ARG A 178 -0.21 -15.10 -1.61
C ARG A 178 0.57 -16.26 -2.24
N ASP A 179 0.40 -17.50 -1.77
CA ASP A 179 1.32 -18.61 -2.09
C ASP A 179 0.71 -19.82 -2.82
N THR A 180 -0.52 -19.76 -3.31
CA THR A 180 -1.13 -20.85 -4.10
C THR A 180 -1.34 -20.46 -5.56
N GLN A 181 -0.24 -20.47 -6.33
CA GLN A 181 -0.30 -20.47 -7.79
C GLN A 181 -0.47 -21.91 -8.27
N THR A 182 -1.56 -22.21 -8.96
CA THR A 182 -1.72 -23.51 -9.64
C THR A 182 -1.55 -23.29 -11.14
N SER A 183 -0.91 -24.21 -11.86
CA SER A 183 -0.75 -24.12 -13.32
C SER A 183 -2.01 -24.55 -14.06
N LEU A 184 -2.20 -24.02 -15.27
CA LEU A 184 -3.21 -24.50 -16.22
C LEU A 184 -2.79 -25.83 -16.86
N THR A 185 -3.74 -26.49 -17.54
CA THR A 185 -3.49 -27.70 -18.32
C THR A 185 -2.42 -27.41 -19.38
N PRO A 186 -1.30 -28.16 -19.42
CA PRO A 186 -0.25 -27.94 -20.41
C PRO A 186 -0.80 -28.06 -21.84
N GLY A 187 -0.47 -27.10 -22.71
CA GLY A 187 -0.69 -27.21 -24.17
C GLY A 187 -1.87 -26.43 -24.76
N GLN A 188 -2.69 -25.71 -23.96
CA GLN A 188 -3.72 -24.84 -24.53
C GLN A 188 -3.12 -23.56 -25.14
N THR A 189 -3.64 -23.14 -26.30
CA THR A 189 -3.27 -21.86 -26.90
C THR A 189 -3.96 -20.70 -26.17
N PRO A 190 -3.41 -19.47 -26.21
CA PRO A 190 -4.04 -18.30 -25.61
C PRO A 190 -5.49 -18.06 -26.07
N GLU A 191 -5.79 -18.40 -27.33
CA GLU A 191 -7.13 -18.27 -27.94
C GLU A 191 -8.10 -19.30 -27.35
N GLN A 192 -7.67 -20.56 -27.21
CA GLN A 192 -8.48 -21.62 -26.59
C GLN A 192 -8.81 -21.30 -25.13
N LEU A 193 -7.84 -20.73 -24.41
CA LEU A 193 -8.00 -20.31 -23.03
C LEU A 193 -8.96 -19.12 -22.90
N ALA A 194 -8.84 -18.12 -23.78
CA ALA A 194 -9.78 -17.01 -23.84
C ALA A 194 -11.21 -17.49 -24.16
N ALA A 195 -11.37 -18.39 -25.13
CA ALA A 195 -12.65 -18.99 -25.47
C ALA A 195 -13.26 -19.71 -24.25
N THR A 196 -12.51 -20.62 -23.62
CA THR A 196 -12.95 -21.38 -22.44
C THR A 196 -13.44 -20.46 -21.33
N LEU A 197 -12.71 -19.38 -21.03
CA LEU A 197 -13.12 -18.40 -20.01
C LEU A 197 -14.43 -17.70 -20.36
N VAL A 198 -14.59 -17.25 -21.61
CA VAL A 198 -15.81 -16.57 -22.04
C VAL A 198 -17.00 -17.53 -22.06
N THR A 199 -16.82 -18.77 -22.55
CA THR A 199 -17.85 -19.81 -22.51
C THR A 199 -18.29 -20.11 -21.09
N THR A 200 -17.35 -20.28 -20.17
CA THR A 200 -17.65 -20.56 -18.76
C THR A 200 -18.37 -19.38 -18.09
N ALA A 201 -18.00 -18.14 -18.48
CA ALA A 201 -18.67 -16.93 -18.01
C ALA A 201 -20.11 -16.81 -18.54
N LEU A 202 -20.34 -17.13 -19.81
CA LEU A 202 -21.67 -17.15 -20.44
C LEU A 202 -22.59 -18.19 -19.80
N ALA A 203 -22.06 -19.37 -19.48
CA ALA A 203 -22.80 -20.43 -18.80
C ALA A 203 -23.23 -20.06 -17.36
N LYS A 204 -22.76 -18.92 -16.82
CA LYS A 204 -22.95 -18.49 -15.43
C LYS A 204 -22.53 -19.56 -14.41
N ASP A 205 -21.62 -20.45 -14.79
CA ASP A 205 -21.10 -21.48 -13.90
C ASP A 205 -20.03 -20.87 -12.98
N ALA A 206 -20.50 -20.30 -11.87
CA ALA A 206 -19.65 -19.68 -10.88
C ALA A 206 -18.61 -20.65 -10.29
N ARG A 207 -18.89 -21.96 -10.23
CA ARG A 207 -17.93 -22.95 -9.71
C ARG A 207 -16.80 -23.17 -10.70
N SER A 208 -17.11 -23.31 -11.98
CA SER A 208 -16.10 -23.47 -13.03
C SER A 208 -15.28 -22.21 -13.24
N LEU A 209 -15.90 -21.03 -13.17
CA LEU A 209 -15.17 -19.75 -13.17
C LEU A 209 -14.22 -19.64 -11.97
N ASN A 210 -14.70 -19.98 -10.78
CA ASN A 210 -13.85 -19.93 -9.58
C ASN A 210 -12.69 -20.93 -9.69
N GLY A 211 -12.94 -22.13 -10.21
CA GLY A 211 -11.89 -23.11 -10.51
C GLY A 211 -10.86 -22.58 -11.51
N LEU A 212 -11.28 -21.85 -12.55
CA LEU A 212 -10.38 -21.21 -13.51
C LEU A 212 -9.58 -20.06 -12.89
N PHE A 213 -10.18 -19.27 -12.00
CA PHE A 213 -9.50 -18.15 -11.33
C PHE A 213 -8.48 -18.62 -10.29
N VAL A 214 -8.85 -19.61 -9.47
CA VAL A 214 -7.92 -20.26 -8.53
C VAL A 214 -6.77 -20.93 -9.29
N ARG A 215 -7.06 -21.58 -10.43
CA ARG A 215 -6.03 -22.16 -11.32
C ARG A 215 -5.23 -21.16 -12.14
N THR A 216 -5.54 -19.88 -12.12
CA THR A 216 -4.74 -18.85 -12.82
C THR A 216 -3.94 -17.98 -11.83
N GLY A 217 -3.94 -18.35 -10.55
CA GLY A 217 -3.22 -17.62 -9.51
C GLY A 217 -3.80 -16.22 -9.24
N MET A 218 -5.08 -15.99 -9.59
CA MET A 218 -5.76 -14.75 -9.23
C MET A 218 -6.13 -14.81 -7.73
N ALA A 219 -5.28 -14.24 -6.88
CA ALA A 219 -5.57 -14.10 -5.46
C ALA A 219 -6.91 -13.37 -5.25
N GLN A 220 -7.68 -13.83 -4.28
CA GLN A 220 -9.08 -13.49 -4.01
C GLN A 220 -9.31 -12.06 -3.51
N GLU A 221 -8.44 -11.09 -3.81
CA GLU A 221 -8.60 -9.71 -3.39
C GLU A 221 -9.04 -8.81 -4.55
N SER A 222 -10.25 -8.25 -4.38
CA SER A 222 -10.93 -7.24 -5.21
C SER A 222 -11.43 -7.69 -6.58
N SER A 223 -12.41 -8.60 -6.56
CA SER A 223 -13.56 -8.57 -7.48
C SER A 223 -13.25 -8.36 -8.97
N VAL A 224 -12.63 -9.34 -9.63
CA VAL A 224 -12.91 -9.53 -11.06
C VAL A 224 -14.32 -10.09 -11.17
N ARG A 225 -15.33 -9.26 -10.87
CA ARG A 225 -16.67 -9.50 -11.40
C ARG A 225 -16.52 -9.23 -12.88
N ILE A 226 -16.32 -10.29 -13.67
CA ILE A 226 -16.62 -10.24 -15.09
C ILE A 226 -18.12 -10.03 -15.18
N TRP A 227 -18.55 -8.78 -15.06
CA TRP A 227 -19.87 -8.39 -15.52
C TRP A 227 -19.76 -8.38 -17.04
N LEU A 228 -20.01 -9.53 -17.65
CA LEU A 228 -20.62 -9.51 -18.96
C LEU A 228 -21.98 -8.82 -18.73
N LEU A 229 -22.00 -7.50 -18.93
CA LEU A 229 -23.23 -6.70 -18.84
C LEU A 229 -24.09 -7.06 -20.05
N PHE A 230 -24.71 -8.23 -20.02
CA PHE A 230 -25.89 -8.50 -20.80
C PHE A 230 -27.00 -7.70 -20.13
N SER A 231 -27.44 -6.62 -20.77
CA SER A 231 -28.60 -5.88 -20.28
C SER A 231 -29.75 -6.89 -20.12
N LYS A 232 -30.39 -6.87 -18.94
CA LYS A 232 -31.30 -7.92 -18.43
C LYS A 232 -32.57 -8.19 -19.28
N ARG A 233 -32.66 -7.68 -20.51
CA ARG A 233 -33.88 -7.69 -21.32
C ARG A 233 -33.73 -8.23 -22.74
N CYS A 234 -32.54 -8.70 -23.15
CA CYS A 234 -32.35 -9.29 -24.47
C CYS A 234 -32.12 -10.81 -24.28
N GLN A 235 -33.18 -11.61 -24.53
CA GLN A 235 -33.38 -13.00 -24.10
C GLN A 235 -32.85 -14.04 -25.11
N TRP A 236 -31.59 -13.90 -25.53
CA TRP A 236 -30.99 -14.75 -26.56
C TRP A 236 -29.76 -15.47 -25.97
N SER A 237 -29.65 -16.78 -26.20
CA SER A 237 -28.48 -17.56 -25.80
C SER A 237 -27.34 -17.24 -26.77
N LEU A 238 -26.30 -16.55 -26.27
CA LEU A 238 -25.07 -16.34 -27.03
C LEU A 238 -24.25 -17.63 -26.97
N ASP A 239 -23.89 -18.19 -28.12
CA ASP A 239 -22.93 -19.29 -28.17
C ASP A 239 -21.54 -18.71 -28.46
N SER A 240 -20.65 -18.80 -27.47
CA SER A 240 -19.26 -18.36 -27.62
C SER A 240 -18.51 -19.01 -28.79
N ALA A 241 -18.90 -20.21 -29.21
CA ALA A 241 -18.18 -20.93 -30.27
C ALA A 241 -18.52 -20.38 -31.66
N THR A 242 -19.74 -19.90 -31.87
CA THR A 242 -20.23 -19.43 -33.17
C THR A 242 -20.28 -17.90 -33.26
N ASP A 243 -20.61 -17.23 -32.16
CA ASP A 243 -20.96 -15.82 -32.18
C ASP A 243 -19.77 -14.91 -31.85
N LEU A 244 -18.76 -15.46 -31.16
CA LEU A 244 -17.57 -14.73 -30.75
C LEU A 244 -16.36 -15.18 -31.55
N GLN A 245 -15.64 -14.22 -32.12
CA GLN A 245 -14.37 -14.47 -32.77
C GLN A 245 -13.24 -13.96 -31.87
N PHE A 246 -12.22 -14.79 -31.70
CA PHE A 246 -11.03 -14.47 -30.91
C PHE A 246 -9.85 -14.29 -31.85
N THR A 247 -9.30 -13.08 -31.89
CA THR A 247 -8.13 -12.78 -32.72
C THR A 247 -6.95 -12.39 -31.85
N ARG A 248 -5.84 -13.10 -32.01
CA ARG A 248 -4.58 -12.73 -31.34
C ARG A 248 -3.94 -11.55 -32.06
N ARG A 249 -3.69 -10.48 -31.33
CA ARG A 249 -2.83 -9.39 -31.77
C ARG A 249 -1.39 -9.77 -31.45
N GLN A 250 -0.55 -9.78 -32.48
CA GLN A 250 0.87 -10.05 -32.33
C GLN A 250 1.52 -8.92 -31.51
N SER A 251 2.09 -9.28 -30.36
CA SER A 251 2.93 -8.39 -29.56
C SER A 251 4.39 -8.67 -29.89
N GLN A 252 5.26 -7.66 -29.81
CA GLN A 252 6.70 -7.88 -29.91
C GLN A 252 7.27 -8.62 -28.71
N LEU A 253 6.52 -8.67 -27.61
CA LEU A 253 6.89 -9.40 -26.40
C LEU A 253 6.39 -10.84 -26.51
N SER A 254 7.32 -11.81 -26.57
CA SER A 254 7.00 -13.24 -26.68
C SER A 254 6.22 -13.79 -25.48
N ASN A 255 6.30 -13.11 -24.34
CA ASN A 255 5.59 -13.42 -23.12
C ASN A 255 4.27 -12.65 -22.95
N LEU A 256 3.80 -11.90 -23.96
CA LEU A 256 2.52 -11.19 -23.91
C LEU A 256 1.65 -11.58 -25.11
N ALA A 257 0.44 -12.04 -24.84
CA ALA A 257 -0.60 -12.23 -25.84
C ALA A 257 -1.76 -11.27 -25.57
N THR A 258 -2.23 -10.58 -26.60
CA THR A 258 -3.46 -9.78 -26.52
C THR A 258 -4.51 -10.45 -27.40
N ILE A 259 -5.61 -10.88 -26.79
CA ILE A 259 -6.75 -11.48 -27.48
C ILE A 259 -7.86 -10.44 -27.59
N LEU A 260 -8.23 -10.14 -28.83
CA LEU A 260 -9.36 -9.29 -29.16
C LEU A 260 -10.61 -10.17 -29.27
N ILE A 261 -11.69 -9.75 -28.61
CA ILE A 261 -12.99 -10.43 -28.69
C ILE A 261 -13.87 -9.63 -29.63
N TRP A 262 -14.37 -10.29 -30.67
CA TRP A 262 -15.27 -9.71 -31.67
C TRP A 262 -16.63 -10.38 -31.61
N TYR A 263 -17.67 -9.58 -31.86
CA TYR A 263 -19.06 -10.03 -32.05
C TYR A 263 -19.63 -9.26 -33.22
N ASP A 264 -20.14 -9.95 -34.24
CA ASP A 264 -20.73 -9.35 -35.44
C ASP A 264 -19.80 -8.28 -36.10
N GLY A 265 -18.52 -8.63 -36.25
CA GLY A 265 -17.49 -7.75 -36.83
C GLY A 265 -17.08 -6.55 -35.96
N LYS A 266 -17.65 -6.38 -34.76
CA LYS A 266 -17.30 -5.30 -33.83
C LYS A 266 -16.48 -5.80 -32.66
N ARG A 267 -15.44 -5.05 -32.28
CA ARG A 267 -14.62 -5.36 -31.10
C ARG A 267 -15.42 -5.07 -29.84
N VAL A 268 -15.69 -6.10 -29.05
CA VAL A 268 -16.48 -6.00 -27.81
C VAL A 268 -15.63 -6.11 -26.55
N GLY A 269 -14.42 -6.66 -26.62
CA GLY A 269 -13.54 -6.80 -25.46
C GLY A 269 -12.06 -7.05 -25.82
N GLU A 270 -11.21 -6.95 -24.80
CA GLU A 270 -9.77 -7.22 -24.91
C GLU A 270 -9.26 -7.94 -23.66
N ILE A 271 -8.57 -9.06 -23.87
CA ILE A 271 -7.92 -9.86 -22.83
C ILE A 271 -6.41 -9.77 -23.07
N LYS A 272 -5.65 -9.37 -22.05
CA LYS A 272 -4.18 -9.46 -22.06
C LYS A 272 -3.75 -10.66 -21.24
N MET A 273 -2.78 -11.39 -21.76
CA MET A 273 -2.29 -12.61 -21.14
C MET A 273 -0.76 -12.54 -21.10
N ARG A 274 -0.18 -12.79 -19.93
CA ARG A 274 1.28 -12.76 -19.74
C ARG A 274 1.77 -14.16 -19.40
N ARG A 275 2.82 -14.63 -20.07
CA ARG A 275 3.49 -15.88 -19.74
C ARG A 275 4.56 -15.62 -18.67
N PHE A 276 4.53 -16.36 -17.57
CA PHE A 276 5.54 -16.34 -16.51
C PHE A 276 5.76 -17.78 -16.01
N SER A 277 7.02 -18.25 -16.04
CA SER A 277 7.40 -19.62 -15.66
C SER A 277 6.51 -20.71 -16.29
N ASP A 278 6.36 -20.65 -17.62
CA ASP A 278 5.51 -21.54 -18.44
C ASP A 278 4.00 -21.47 -18.21
N ASN A 279 3.53 -20.63 -17.29
CA ASN A 279 2.13 -20.42 -17.01
C ASN A 279 1.61 -19.13 -17.66
N TRP A 280 0.36 -19.15 -18.13
CA TRP A 280 -0.33 -17.95 -18.62
C TRP A 280 -1.16 -17.32 -17.52
N PHE A 281 -0.93 -16.03 -17.29
CA PHE A 281 -1.68 -15.16 -16.39
C PHE A 281 -2.55 -14.23 -17.20
N ILE A 282 -3.73 -13.89 -16.70
CA ILE A 282 -4.75 -13.19 -17.48
C ILE A 282 -5.13 -11.88 -16.80
N THR A 283 -5.25 -10.83 -17.58
CA THR A 283 -5.71 -9.51 -17.14
C THR A 283 -6.72 -8.98 -18.16
N PHE A 284 -7.93 -8.68 -17.70
CA PHE A 284 -8.94 -8.02 -18.52
C PHE A 284 -8.63 -6.53 -18.54
N THR A 285 -8.21 -6.00 -19.69
CA THR A 285 -8.00 -4.54 -19.85
C THR A 285 -9.26 -3.82 -20.27
N GLN A 286 -10.14 -4.51 -20.99
CA GLN A 286 -11.47 -4.00 -21.33
C GLN A 286 -12.48 -5.13 -21.16
N PRO A 287 -13.36 -5.07 -20.14
CA PRO A 287 -14.36 -6.12 -19.96
C PRO A 287 -15.25 -6.18 -21.21
N PRO A 288 -15.50 -7.38 -21.76
CA PRO A 288 -16.36 -7.53 -22.92
C PRO A 288 -17.73 -6.92 -22.66
N ALA A 289 -18.08 -5.90 -23.44
CA ALA A 289 -19.36 -5.20 -23.34
C ALA A 289 -20.14 -5.40 -24.64
N ILE A 290 -21.04 -6.38 -24.62
CA ILE A 290 -21.99 -6.62 -25.72
C ILE A 290 -23.29 -5.91 -25.35
N ASN A 291 -23.46 -4.67 -25.80
CA ASN A 291 -24.71 -3.94 -25.58
C ASN A 291 -25.70 -4.29 -26.69
N GLN A 292 -26.24 -5.52 -26.64
CA GLN A 292 -27.04 -6.11 -27.71
C GLN A 292 -28.30 -5.29 -28.04
N CYS A 293 -28.92 -4.64 -27.06
CA CYS A 293 -30.12 -3.85 -27.30
C CYS A 293 -29.85 -2.53 -28.07
N LEU A 294 -28.58 -2.13 -28.29
CA LEU A 294 -28.23 -1.03 -29.22
C LEU A 294 -28.03 -1.52 -30.66
N LEU A 295 -27.78 -2.81 -30.89
CA LEU A 295 -27.53 -3.34 -32.24
C LEU A 295 -28.83 -3.53 -33.03
N ASP A 296 -29.93 -3.89 -32.37
CA ASP A 296 -31.26 -3.94 -33.01
C ASP A 296 -31.76 -2.57 -33.49
N GLN A 297 -31.32 -1.47 -32.86
CA GLN A 297 -31.62 -0.12 -33.36
C GLN A 297 -30.90 0.21 -34.68
N TYR A 298 -29.76 -0.44 -34.94
CA TYR A 298 -29.04 -0.27 -36.20
C TYR A 298 -29.54 -1.20 -37.29
N LYS A 299 -29.95 -2.43 -36.94
CA LYS A 299 -30.48 -3.41 -37.90
C LYS A 299 -31.85 -3.03 -38.46
N ASN A 300 -32.65 -2.24 -37.72
CA ASN A 300 -33.93 -1.70 -38.18
C ASN A 300 -33.83 -0.32 -38.88
N ARG A 301 -32.61 0.19 -39.13
CA ARG A 301 -32.37 1.49 -39.81
C ARG A 301 -31.65 1.36 -41.17
N SER A 302 -31.37 0.14 -41.61
CA SER A 302 -30.87 -0.19 -42.95
C SER A 302 -31.95 -0.90 -43.73
#